data_AF-A0A0G0TNC8-F1
#
_entry.id   AF-A0A0G0TNC8-F1
#
_cell.length_a   1.000
_cell.length_b   1.000
_cell.length_c   1.000
_cell.angle_alpha   90.00
_cell.angle_beta   90.00
_cell.angle_gamma   90.00
#
_symmetry.space_group_name_H-M   'P 1'
#
loop_
_entity.id
_entity.type
_entity.pdbx_description
1 polymer ?
#
loop_
_entity_poly.entity_id
_entity_poly.type
_entity_poly.pdbx_seq_one_letter_code
_entity_poly.pdbx_strand_id
1 'polypeptide(L)'
;KLVQEHGLNRYWGDNYYRSDNGISAEWPMGFFWLSIIYSQMNKVEEAKHWFERGIAQITKKGDVPELYKNGHPNEHTPLAWAHAMALIALAKLKVKSEQLSFMVPNIVDE
;
A
#
# COMPACT_ATOMS: atom_id res chain seq x y z
N LYS A 1 -11.72 -7.62 11.45
CA LYS A 1 -10.86 -8.05 10.32
C LYS A 1 -9.70 -7.07 10.25
N LEU A 2 -8.46 -7.50 9.95
CA LEU A 2 -7.31 -6.57 9.94
C LEU A 2 -7.16 -5.80 8.63
N VAL A 3 -7.64 -6.35 7.52
CA VAL A 3 -7.70 -5.65 6.22
C VAL A 3 -8.86 -4.66 6.25
N GLN A 4 -8.55 -3.39 5.98
CA GLN A 4 -9.48 -2.27 5.88
C GLN A 4 -9.48 -1.74 4.44
N GLU A 5 -10.01 -0.52 4.23
CA GLU A 5 -10.16 0.10 2.92
C GLU A 5 -8.81 0.64 2.40
N HIS A 6 -8.15 1.46 3.21
CA HIS A 6 -6.92 2.19 2.93
C HIS A 6 -5.65 1.49 3.42
N GLY A 7 -5.78 0.36 4.12
CA GLY A 7 -4.62 -0.38 4.59
C GLY A 7 -4.95 -1.57 5.47
N LEU A 8 -3.95 -1.98 6.24
CA LEU A 8 -4.11 -2.98 7.28
C LEU A 8 -4.01 -2.31 8.65
N ASN A 9 -4.81 -2.76 9.61
CA ASN A 9 -4.46 -2.53 11.01
C ASN A 9 -3.23 -3.36 11.36
N ARG A 10 -2.33 -2.80 12.19
CA ARG A 10 -1.12 -3.50 12.64
C ARG A 10 -1.46 -4.75 13.47
N TYR A 11 -2.36 -4.57 14.44
CA TYR A 11 -2.88 -5.62 15.32
C TYR A 11 -4.24 -5.21 15.89
N TRP A 12 -4.95 -6.18 16.47
CA TRP A 12 -6.27 -5.93 17.04
C TRP A 12 -6.17 -5.04 18.29
N GLY A 13 -7.00 -4.00 18.36
CA GLY A 13 -6.99 -3.11 19.53
C GLY A 13 -5.92 -2.02 19.51
N ASP A 14 -5.21 -1.82 18.40
CA ASP A 14 -4.25 -0.72 18.26
C ASP A 14 -4.93 0.66 18.44
N ASN A 15 -4.45 1.43 19.41
CA ASN A 15 -4.99 2.75 19.76
C ASN A 15 -4.21 3.91 19.14
N TYR A 16 -3.09 3.64 18.46
CA TYR A 16 -2.33 4.67 17.78
C TYR A 16 -3.11 5.18 16.57
N TYR A 17 -3.48 6.46 16.58
CA TYR A 17 -4.31 7.11 15.54
C TYR A 17 -5.66 6.40 15.30
N ARG A 18 -6.26 5.81 16.34
CA ARG A 18 -7.60 5.22 16.24
C ARG A 18 -8.60 6.24 15.68
N SER A 19 -9.41 5.80 14.72
CA SER A 19 -10.47 6.58 14.08
C SER A 19 -11.63 6.84 15.04
N ASP A 20 -12.48 7.79 14.67
CA ASP A 20 -13.59 8.23 15.55
C ASP A 20 -14.69 7.16 15.63
N ASN A 21 -14.80 6.30 14.61
CA ASN A 21 -15.66 5.12 14.62
C ASN A 21 -15.03 3.91 15.34
N GLY A 22 -13.90 4.09 16.01
CA GLY A 22 -13.26 3.06 16.84
C GLY A 22 -12.44 2.04 16.08
N ILE A 23 -12.17 2.21 14.79
CA ILE A 23 -11.28 1.36 14.00
C ILE A 23 -9.82 1.82 14.21
N SER A 24 -8.88 0.88 14.30
CA SER A 24 -7.46 1.24 14.37
C SER A 24 -7.03 1.94 13.07
N ALA A 25 -5.92 2.69 13.11
CA ALA A 25 -5.38 3.30 11.90
C ALA A 25 -5.09 2.27 10.79
N GLU A 26 -5.24 2.69 9.54
CA GLU A 26 -5.10 1.84 8.36
C GLU A 26 -3.76 2.10 7.68
N TRP A 27 -2.87 1.11 7.67
CA TRP A 27 -1.50 1.26 7.18
C TRP A 27 -1.40 0.77 5.74
N PRO A 28 -1.26 1.65 4.73
CA PRO A 28 -1.24 1.27 3.32
C PRO A 28 -0.04 0.37 2.98
N MET A 29 1.07 0.50 3.71
CA MET A 29 2.23 -0.40 3.58
C MET A 29 1.87 -1.88 3.77
N GLY A 30 0.80 -2.19 4.51
CA GLY A 30 0.31 -3.56 4.68
C GLY A 30 -0.13 -4.21 3.38
N PHE A 31 -0.64 -3.44 2.41
CA PHE A 31 -0.98 -3.96 1.08
C PHE A 31 0.26 -4.38 0.30
N PHE A 32 1.32 -3.56 0.32
CA PHE A 32 2.59 -3.93 -0.29
C PHE A 32 3.22 -5.15 0.38
N TRP A 33 3.11 -5.26 1.72
CA TRP A 33 3.55 -6.44 2.44
C TRP A 33 2.81 -7.72 2.01
N LEU A 34 1.48 -7.66 1.85
CA LEU A 34 0.70 -8.77 1.31
C LEU A 34 1.14 -9.12 -0.11
N SER A 35 1.34 -8.12 -0.97
CA SER A 35 1.83 -8.34 -2.33
C SER A 35 3.16 -9.11 -2.35
N ILE A 36 4.11 -8.73 -1.49
CA ILE A 36 5.40 -9.41 -1.33
C ILE A 36 5.21 -10.87 -0.94
N ILE A 37 4.38 -11.16 0.06
CA ILE A 37 4.11 -12.52 0.54
C ILE A 37 3.53 -13.38 -0.60
N TYR A 38 2.48 -12.89 -1.26
CA TYR A 38 1.83 -13.65 -2.34
C TYR A 38 2.76 -13.87 -3.54
N SER A 39 3.62 -12.89 -3.85
CA SER A 39 4.64 -13.07 -4.88
C SER A 39 5.63 -14.19 -4.51
N GLN A 40 6.11 -14.24 -3.26
CA GLN A 40 6.99 -15.30 -2.79
C GLN A 40 6.33 -16.69 -2.83
N MET A 41 5.01 -16.75 -2.68
CA MET A 41 4.21 -17.96 -2.82
C MET A 41 3.90 -18.34 -4.28
N ASN A 42 4.38 -17.58 -5.27
CA ASN A 42 4.06 -17.68 -6.69
C ASN A 42 2.54 -17.53 -7.00
N LYS A 43 1.83 -16.79 -6.16
CA LYS A 43 0.41 -16.46 -6.32
C LYS A 43 0.28 -15.08 -6.97
N VAL A 44 0.46 -15.07 -8.30
CA VAL A 44 0.69 -13.83 -9.07
C VAL A 44 -0.54 -12.91 -9.04
N GLU A 45 -1.75 -13.45 -9.23
CA GLU A 45 -2.96 -12.63 -9.26
C GLU A 45 -3.26 -12.00 -7.90
N GLU A 46 -3.09 -12.74 -6.80
CA GLU A 46 -3.21 -12.18 -5.46
C GLU A 46 -2.13 -11.13 -5.18
N ALA A 47 -0.88 -11.39 -5.60
CA ALA A 47 0.20 -10.42 -5.43
C ALA A 47 -0.11 -9.11 -6.16
N LYS A 48 -0.62 -9.20 -7.39
CA LYS A 48 -1.04 -8.06 -8.20
C LYS A 48 -2.21 -7.31 -7.57
N HIS A 49 -3.24 -8.03 -7.13
CA HIS A 49 -4.40 -7.45 -6.44
C HIS A 49 -3.96 -6.59 -5.25
N TRP A 50 -3.09 -7.11 -4.39
CA TRP A 50 -2.61 -6.36 -3.23
C TRP A 50 -1.72 -5.18 -3.62
N PHE A 51 -0.89 -5.33 -4.64
CA PHE A 51 -0.09 -4.23 -5.15
C PHE A 51 -0.95 -3.07 -5.66
N GLU A 52 -1.95 -3.38 -6.49
CA GLU A 52 -2.90 -2.40 -7.04
C GLU A 52 -3.65 -1.66 -5.93
N ARG A 53 -4.08 -2.38 -4.88
CA ARG A 53 -4.69 -1.76 -3.70
C ARG A 53 -3.74 -0.80 -3.00
N GLY A 54 -2.46 -1.14 -2.91
CA GLY A 54 -1.41 -0.26 -2.37
C GLY A 54 -1.16 0.98 -3.22
N ILE A 55 -1.04 0.82 -4.55
CA ILE A 55 -0.90 1.93 -5.51
C ILE A 55 -2.08 2.89 -5.41
N ALA A 56 -3.31 2.38 -5.24
CA ALA A 56 -4.50 3.21 -5.08
C ALA A 56 -4.48 4.09 -3.80
N GLN A 57 -3.59 3.83 -2.84
CA GLN A 57 -3.40 4.67 -1.64
C GLN A 57 -2.25 5.67 -1.77
N ILE A 58 -1.57 5.71 -2.91
CA ILE A 58 -0.56 6.74 -3.17
C ILE A 58 -1.29 8.05 -3.43
N THR A 59 -0.85 9.12 -2.75
CA THR A 59 -1.45 10.44 -2.94
C THR A 59 -1.19 10.96 -4.35
N LYS A 60 -1.93 11.99 -4.77
CA LYS A 60 -1.72 12.65 -6.07
C LYS A 60 -0.30 13.19 -6.28
N LYS A 61 0.46 13.42 -5.20
CA LYS A 61 1.86 13.88 -5.25
C LYS A 61 2.87 12.74 -5.38
N GLY A 62 2.42 11.48 -5.33
CA GLY A 62 3.30 10.32 -5.34
C GLY A 62 3.70 9.83 -3.95
N ASP A 63 3.23 10.48 -2.88
CA ASP A 63 3.59 10.10 -1.50
C ASP A 63 2.77 8.89 -1.04
N VAL A 64 3.45 7.88 -0.49
CA VAL A 64 2.85 6.82 0.33
C VAL A 64 2.76 7.27 1.81
N PRO A 65 1.55 7.38 2.40
CA PRO A 65 1.35 7.74 3.80
C PRO A 65 1.84 6.68 4.79
N GLU A 66 2.13 7.07 6.04
CA GLU A 66 2.28 6.12 7.15
C GLU A 66 0.97 5.37 7.40
N LEU A 67 -0.12 6.12 7.54
CA LEU A 67 -1.44 5.59 7.82
C LEU A 67 -2.55 6.54 7.36
N TYR A 68 -3.76 5.98 7.26
CA TYR A 68 -5.01 6.70 7.12
C TYR A 68 -5.79 6.67 8.44
N LYS A 69 -6.32 7.83 8.83
CA LYS A 69 -7.30 8.00 9.92
C LYS A 69 -8.54 8.65 9.35
N ASN A 70 -9.71 8.04 9.53
CA ASN A 70 -10.99 8.53 8.98
C ASN A 70 -10.92 8.82 7.45
N GLY A 71 -10.20 7.99 6.68
CA GLY A 71 -10.04 8.18 5.23
C GLY A 71 -9.04 9.27 4.81
N HIS A 72 -8.34 9.90 5.76
CA HIS A 72 -7.34 10.93 5.48
C HIS A 72 -5.92 10.47 5.86
N PRO A 73 -4.90 10.72 5.02
CA PRO A 73 -3.52 10.45 5.38
C PRO A 73 -3.10 11.32 6.55
N ASN A 74 -2.25 10.79 7.44
CA ASN A 74 -1.72 11.58 8.55
C ASN A 74 -0.56 12.49 8.11
N GLU A 75 -0.06 13.27 9.07
CA GLU A 75 1.04 14.22 8.93
C GLU A 75 2.39 13.56 8.60
N HIS A 76 2.55 12.26 8.87
CA HIS A 76 3.74 11.48 8.52
C HIS A 76 3.67 10.97 7.07
N THR A 77 3.37 11.88 6.15
CA THR A 77 3.28 11.63 4.71
C THR A 77 4.24 12.58 3.99
N PRO A 78 5.28 12.07 3.29
CA PRO A 78 5.57 10.67 2.98
C PRO A 78 6.22 9.87 4.13
N LEU A 79 5.95 8.57 4.19
CA LEU A 79 6.72 7.63 5.03
C LEU A 79 7.73 6.84 4.19
N ALA A 80 9.03 6.99 4.48
CA ALA A 80 10.11 6.32 3.75
C ALA A 80 9.97 4.79 3.74
N TRP A 81 9.54 4.18 4.85
CA TRP A 81 9.35 2.73 4.93
C TRP A 81 8.23 2.24 4.01
N ALA A 82 7.13 2.99 3.91
CA ALA A 82 6.02 2.64 3.04
C ALA A 82 6.43 2.69 1.55
N HIS A 83 7.23 3.69 1.16
CA HIS A 83 7.82 3.76 -0.19
C HIS A 83 8.76 2.59 -0.46
N ALA A 84 9.64 2.25 0.49
CA ALA A 84 10.53 1.10 0.35
C ALA A 84 9.74 -0.20 0.16
N MET A 85 8.64 -0.40 0.90
CA MET A 85 7.76 -1.55 0.71
C MET A 85 7.11 -1.57 -0.68
N ALA A 86 6.67 -0.42 -1.21
CA ALA A 86 6.12 -0.33 -2.55
C ALA A 86 7.14 -0.75 -3.63
N LEU A 87 8.39 -0.24 -3.53
CA LEU A 87 9.47 -0.59 -4.45
C LEU A 87 9.86 -2.07 -4.37
N ILE A 88 9.93 -2.62 -3.15
CA ILE A 88 10.24 -4.05 -2.96
C ILE A 88 9.11 -4.92 -3.50
N ALA A 89 7.84 -4.54 -3.30
CA ALA A 89 6.70 -5.25 -3.86
C ALA A 89 6.75 -5.24 -5.40
N LEU A 90 6.99 -4.08 -6.01
CA LEU A 90 7.17 -3.94 -7.45
C LEU A 90 8.29 -4.83 -7.99
N ALA A 91 9.47 -4.81 -7.36
CA ALA A 91 10.62 -5.62 -7.78
C ALA A 91 10.37 -7.13 -7.63
N LYS A 92 9.49 -7.54 -6.71
CA LYS A 92 9.12 -8.95 -6.51
C LYS A 92 7.98 -9.39 -7.42
N LEU A 93 7.17 -8.49 -7.95
CA LEU A 93 6.06 -8.87 -8.81
C LEU A 93 6.60 -9.54 -10.09
N LYS A 94 6.31 -10.83 -10.25
CA LYS A 94 6.65 -11.60 -11.46
C LYS A 94 5.62 -11.39 -12.58
N VAL A 95 5.28 -10.13 -12.87
CA VAL A 95 4.46 -9.79 -14.04
C VAL A 95 5.34 -9.53 -15.26
N LYS A 96 4.81 -9.79 -16.46
CA LYS A 96 5.49 -9.42 -17.70
C LYS A 96 5.60 -7.90 -17.78
N SER A 97 6.71 -7.39 -18.31
CA SER A 97 7.00 -5.95 -18.46
C SER A 97 5.86 -5.17 -19.15
N GLU A 98 5.16 -5.80 -20.09
CA GLU A 98 4.01 -5.23 -20.80
C GLU A 98 2.85 -4.86 -19.85
N GLN A 99 2.66 -5.62 -18.76
CA GLN A 99 1.62 -5.40 -17.75
C GLN A 99 2.05 -4.42 -16.65
N LEU A 100 3.25 -3.84 -16.71
CA LEU A 100 3.71 -2.81 -15.78
C LEU A 100 3.50 -1.39 -16.34
N SER A 101 3.33 -1.29 -17.67
CA SER A 101 3.18 -0.01 -18.40
C SER A 101 1.94 0.81 -18.00
N PHE A 102 0.90 0.19 -17.45
CA PHE A 102 -0.31 0.89 -16.98
C PHE A 102 -0.26 1.32 -15.51
N MET A 103 0.74 0.86 -14.74
CA MET A 103 0.85 1.12 -13.30
C MET A 103 1.78 2.27 -12.94
N VAL A 104 2.68 2.64 -13.86
CA VAL A 104 3.49 3.85 -13.76
C VAL A 104 2.78 4.89 -14.60
N PRO A 105 2.12 5.93 -14.02
CA PRO A 105 1.67 7.05 -14.82
C PRO A 105 2.90 7.55 -15.58
N ASN A 106 2.78 7.81 -16.88
CA ASN A 106 3.85 8.39 -17.68
C ASN A 106 4.47 9.57 -16.91
N ILE A 107 5.61 9.34 -16.25
CA ILE A 107 6.54 10.39 -15.88
C ILE A 107 7.20 10.71 -17.21
N VAL A 108 6.44 11.40 -18.07
CA VAL A 108 6.99 12.02 -19.26
C VAL A 108 7.84 13.16 -18.75
N ASP A 109 9.11 13.09 -19.13
CA ASP A 109 10.12 14.11 -18.92
C ASP A 109 9.56 15.50 -19.27
N GLU A 110 9.64 16.43 -18.30
CA GLU A 110 9.71 17.88 -18.57
C GLU A 110 11.16 18.33 -18.50
#